data_AF-A0A1H2MW39-F1
#
_entry.id   AF-A0A1H2MW39-F1
#
_cell.length_a   1.000
_cell.length_b   1.000
_cell.length_c   1.000
_cell.angle_alpha   90.00
_cell.angle_beta   90.00
_cell.angle_gamma   90.00
#
_symmetry.space_group_name_H-M   'P 1'
#
loop_
_entity.id
_entity.type
_entity.pdbx_description
1 polymer ?
#
loop_
_entity_poly.entity_id
_entity_poly.type
_entity_poly.pdbx_seq_one_letter_code
_entity_poly.pdbx_strand_id
1 'polypeptide(L)' 'MPEFDYEGLSPGAKTKIAALALKKGWSIEQAIEAIGIEFVAMGGPTLMYRQKGKLYQLAPKETLDRS' A
#
# COMPACT_ATOMS: atom_id res chain seq x y z
N MET A 1 2.54 -19.06 11.06
CA MET A 1 2.37 -18.46 9.72
C MET A 1 3.37 -19.11 8.80
N PRO A 2 3.05 -19.39 7.52
CA PRO A 2 4.11 -19.64 6.54
C PRO A 2 5.14 -18.50 6.65
N GLU A 3 6.43 -18.83 6.68
CA GLU A 3 7.49 -17.85 6.78
C GLU A 3 7.37 -16.85 5.64
N PHE A 4 7.37 -15.56 5.98
CA PHE A 4 7.33 -14.49 5.01
C PHE A 4 8.70 -14.39 4.32
N ASP A 5 8.74 -14.65 3.01
CA ASP A 5 9.97 -14.53 2.23
C ASP A 5 10.27 -13.05 1.93
N TYR A 6 11.04 -12.42 2.81
CA TYR A 6 11.53 -11.06 2.61
C TYR A 6 12.49 -10.98 1.40
N GLU A 7 13.27 -12.03 1.13
CA GLU A 7 14.28 -12.01 0.08
C GLU A 7 13.69 -12.08 -1.32
N GLY A 8 12.52 -12.71 -1.48
CA GLY A 8 11.73 -12.73 -2.70
C GLY A 8 11.06 -11.40 -3.06
N LEU A 9 11.09 -10.39 -2.18
CA LEU A 9 10.45 -9.10 -2.46
C LEU A 9 11.17 -8.27 -3.52
N SER A 10 10.40 -7.45 -4.25
CA SER A 10 10.99 -6.44 -5.14
C SER A 10 11.94 -5.48 -4.39
N PRO A 11 13.01 -4.97 -5.02
CA PRO A 11 13.94 -4.04 -4.38
C PRO A 11 13.25 -2.80 -3.77
N GLY A 12 12.25 -2.25 -4.46
CA GLY A 12 11.50 -1.09 -3.96
C GLY A 12 10.68 -1.38 -2.71
N ALA A 13 10.15 -2.60 -2.56
CA ALA A 13 9.46 -3.01 -1.34
C ALA A 13 10.44 -3.18 -0.18
N LYS A 14 11.58 -3.85 -0.41
CA LYS A 14 12.67 -3.99 0.58
C LYS A 14 13.13 -2.62 1.09
N THR A 15 13.38 -1.66 0.19
CA THR A 15 13.78 -0.29 0.56
C THR A 15 12.76 0.40 1.46
N LYS A 16 11.47 0.27 1.16
CA LYS A 16 10.40 0.90 1.97
C LYS A 16 10.28 0.27 3.36
N ILE A 17 10.36 -1.06 3.44
CA ILE A 17 10.32 -1.80 4.71
C ILE A 17 11.54 -1.43 5.56
N ALA A 18 12.75 -1.43 4.97
CA ALA A 18 13.97 -1.04 5.66
C ALA A 18 13.92 0.42 6.15
N ALA A 19 13.41 1.35 5.35
CA ALA A 19 13.24 2.73 5.75
C ALA A 19 12.25 2.90 6.92
N LEU A 20 11.15 2.13 6.93
CA LEU A 20 10.21 2.10 8.06
C LEU A 20 10.88 1.55 9.32
N ALA A 21 11.58 0.43 9.20
CA ALA A 21 12.31 -0.21 10.30
C ALA A 21 13.32 0.77 10.92
N LEU A 22 14.14 1.42 10.08
CA LEU A 22 15.12 2.42 10.51
C LEU A 22 14.45 3.60 11.23
N LYS A 23 13.37 4.15 10.66
CA LYS A 23 12.64 5.29 11.23
C LYS A 23 12.07 4.99 12.62
N LYS A 24 11.70 3.73 12.88
CA LYS A 24 11.07 3.29 14.12
C LYS A 24 12.03 2.61 15.10
N GLY A 25 13.27 2.37 14.71
CA GLY A 25 14.24 1.61 15.50
C GLY A 25 13.85 0.13 15.65
N TRP A 26 13.21 -0.44 14.63
CA TRP A 26 12.72 -1.83 14.60
C TRP A 26 13.66 -2.74 13.83
N SER A 27 13.58 -4.04 14.11
CA SER A 27 14.08 -5.06 13.18
C SER A 27 13.21 -5.12 11.92
N ILE A 28 13.71 -5.76 10.86
CA ILE A 28 12.95 -5.96 9.62
C ILE A 28 11.72 -6.83 9.90
N GLU A 29 11.85 -7.86 10.73
CA GLU A 29 10.78 -8.77 11.13
C GLU A 29 9.66 -8.01 11.84
N GLN A 30 10.01 -7.12 12.79
CA GLN A 30 9.04 -6.29 13.49
C GLN A 30 8.30 -5.33 12.54
N ALA A 31 9.02 -4.75 11.59
CA ALA A 31 8.40 -3.88 10.58
C ALA A 31 7.42 -4.66 9.70
N ILE A 32 7.78 -5.87 9.27
CA ILE A 32 6.91 -6.76 8.49
C ILE A 32 5.68 -7.17 9.29
N GLU A 33 5.86 -7.57 10.56
CA GLU A 33 4.76 -7.94 11.44
C GLU A 33 3.79 -6.77 11.62
N ALA A 34 4.30 -5.55 11.89
CA ALA A 34 3.48 -4.36 12.02
C ALA A 34 2.68 -4.06 10.73
N ILE A 35 3.31 -4.16 9.56
CA ILE A 35 2.64 -4.00 8.26
C ILE A 35 1.53 -5.05 8.10
N GLY A 36 1.80 -6.32 8.45
CA GLY A 36 0.83 -7.40 8.37
C GLY A 36 -0.39 -7.17 9.26
N ILE A 37 -0.16 -6.74 10.51
CA ILE A 37 -1.22 -6.42 11.47
C ILE A 37 -2.09 -5.27 10.94
N GLU A 38 -1.47 -4.16 10.51
CA GLU A 38 -2.22 -3.03 9.95
C GLU A 38 -3.00 -3.42 8.70
N PHE A 39 -2.40 -4.22 7.82
CA PHE A 39 -3.07 -4.73 6.63
C PHE A 39 -4.35 -5.51 6.99
N VAL A 40 -4.27 -6.43 7.96
CA VAL A 40 -5.44 -7.19 8.44
C VAL A 40 -6.46 -6.28 9.10
N ALA A 41 -6.03 -5.36 9.97
CA ALA A 41 -6.91 -4.41 10.65
C ALA A 41 -7.66 -3.49 9.67
N MET A 42 -7.02 -3.13 8.56
CA MET A 42 -7.63 -2.39 7.45
C MET A 42 -8.47 -3.30 6.52
N GLY A 43 -8.91 -4.48 6.98
CA GLY A 43 -9.76 -5.38 6.20
C GLY A 43 -9.04 -6.10 5.06
N GLY A 44 -7.71 -6.10 5.06
CA GLY A 44 -6.87 -6.96 4.24
C GLY A 44 -7.15 -6.84 2.73
N PRO A 45 -7.08 -7.96 1.99
CA PRO A 45 -7.33 -7.96 0.55
C PRO A 45 -8.76 -7.50 0.20
N THR A 46 -9.73 -7.73 1.08
CA THR A 46 -11.15 -7.38 0.84
C THR A 46 -11.34 -5.87 0.66
N LEU A 47 -10.56 -5.02 1.36
CA LEU A 47 -10.59 -3.58 1.14
C LEU A 47 -9.67 -3.08 0.03
N MET A 48 -8.70 -3.89 -0.45
CA MET A 48 -7.93 -3.54 -1.65
C MET A 48 -8.79 -3.56 -2.91
N TYR A 49 -9.74 -4.50 -3.02
CA TYR A 49 -10.63 -4.62 -4.18
C TYR A 49 -11.92 -3.79 -4.06
N ARG A 50 -12.18 -3.19 -2.90
CA ARG A 50 -13.34 -2.35 -2.70
C ARG A 50 -13.10 -1.02 -3.41
N GLN A 51 -13.81 -0.79 -4.53
CA GLN A 51 -13.75 0.49 -5.24
C GLN A 51 -14.00 1.64 -4.26
N LYS A 52 -12.98 2.49 -4.04
CA LYS A 52 -13.05 3.67 -3.16
C LYS A 52 -13.85 4.77 -3.88
N GLY A 53 -15.16 4.57 -3.96
CA GLY A 53 -16.09 5.53 -4.56
C GLY A 53 -16.10 5.53 -6.09
N LYS A 54 -17.28 5.73 -6.67
CA LYS A 54 -17.44 6.06 -8.08
C LYS A 54 -17.07 7.54 -8.24
N LEU A 55 -16.12 7.85 -9.12
CA LEU A 55 -15.86 9.21 -9.57
C LEU A 55 -17.05 9.67 -10.42
N TYR A 56 -17.87 10.57 -9.87
CA TYR A 56 -18.89 11.26 -10.64
C TYR A 56 -18.30 12.58 -11.13
N GLN A 57 -18.20 12.75 -12.44
CA GLN A 57 -17.80 14.02 -13.03
C GLN A 57 -18.99 14.99 -12.94
N LEU A 58 -18.91 15.95 -12.02
CA LEU A 58 -19.99 16.91 -11.72
C LEU A 58 -20.15 18.02 -12.79
N ALA A 59 -19.14 18.20 -13.65
CA ALA A 59 -19.23 19.07 -14.81
C ALA A 59 -18.33 18.51 -15.94
N PRO A 60 -18.87 18.19 -17.12
CA PRO A 60 -18.06 18.05 -18.31
C PRO A 60 -17.32 19.39 -18.47
N LYS A 61 -15.98 19.37 -18.55
CA LYS A 61 -15.29 20.56 -19.06
C LYS A 61 -15.78 20.71 -20.48
N GLU A 62 -16.59 21.74 -20.74
CA GLU A 62 -16.90 22.15 -22.10
C GLU A 62 -15.58 22.23 -22.85
N THR A 63 -15.53 21.43 -23.92
CA THR A 63 -14.61 21.51 -25.05
C THR A 63 -13.45 22.47 -24.86
N LEU A 64 -12.25 21.92 -24.67
CA LEU A 64 -11.03 22.61 -25.06
C LEU A 64 -11.08 22.74 -26.59
N ASP A 65 -11.79 23.76 -27.06
CA ASP A 65 -11.88 24.09 -28.48
C ASP A 65 -10.46 24.48 -28.92
N ARG A 66 -9.83 23.59 -29.68
CA ARG A 66 -8.56 23.86 -30.35
C ARG A 66 -8.89 24.41 -31.73
N SER A 67 -9.31 25.68 -31.76
CA SER A 67 -9.20 26.53 -32.94
C SER A 67 -7.75 26.91 -33.20
#